data_AF-A0A932TDU6-F1
#
_entry.id   AF-A0A932TDU6-F1
#
_cell.length_a   1.000
_cell.length_b   1.000
_cell.length_c   1.000
_cell.angle_alpha   90.00
_cell.angle_beta   90.00
_cell.angle_gamma   90.00
#
_symmetry.space_group_name_H-M   'P 1'
#
loop_
_entity.id
_entity.type
_entity.pdbx_description
1 polymer ?
#
loop_
_entity_poly.entity_id
_entity_poly.type
_entity_poly.pdbx_seq_one_letter_code
_entity_poly.pdbx_strand_id
1 'polypeptide(L)'
;MPFTSGFDPARLADHFAKHSGDFGAKTAAEYEAMADAFLGGPLPTDAIQATRVGGGDLVRYNPVTNEFGVLAKSGVIRSYFKPDPKVHGLPSNPDYFHAECKK
;
A
#
# COMPACT_ATOMS: atom_id res chain seq x y z
N MET A 1 -15.59 -11.83 -1.04
CA MET A 1 -15.06 -11.45 -2.38
C MET A 1 -13.95 -10.45 -2.13
N PRO A 2 -12.84 -10.50 -2.89
CA PRO A 2 -11.78 -9.50 -2.76
C PRO A 2 -12.31 -8.12 -3.17
N PHE A 3 -11.78 -7.06 -2.55
CA PHE A 3 -12.13 -5.69 -2.87
C PHE A 3 -11.39 -5.16 -4.10
N THR A 4 -10.24 -5.77 -4.41
CA THR A 4 -9.32 -5.38 -5.48
C THR A 4 -9.14 -6.54 -6.47
N SER A 5 -8.34 -6.31 -7.50
CA SER A 5 -7.88 -7.35 -8.43
C SER A 5 -6.65 -8.11 -7.93
N GLY A 6 -6.18 -7.84 -6.69
CA GLY A 6 -4.94 -8.40 -6.15
C GLY A 6 -3.69 -7.82 -6.78
N PHE A 7 -2.54 -8.41 -6.47
CA PHE A 7 -1.26 -8.10 -7.09
C PHE A 7 -1.12 -8.82 -8.44
N ASP A 8 -0.25 -8.29 -9.29
CA ASP A 8 0.38 -9.13 -10.31
C ASP A 8 1.22 -10.23 -9.63
N PRO A 9 1.12 -11.51 -10.03
CA PRO A 9 1.80 -12.61 -9.33
C PRO A 9 3.32 -12.44 -9.20
N ALA A 10 3.99 -11.85 -10.19
CA ALA A 10 5.43 -11.61 -10.13
C ALA A 10 5.77 -10.51 -9.10
N ARG A 11 4.90 -9.50 -8.98
CA ARG A 11 5.05 -8.44 -7.97
C ARG A 11 4.69 -8.91 -6.58
N LEU A 12 3.70 -9.79 -6.45
CA LEU A 12 3.31 -10.36 -5.16
C LEU A 12 4.48 -11.07 -4.49
N ALA A 13 5.21 -11.90 -5.23
CA ALA A 13 6.33 -12.65 -4.69
C ALA A 13 7.45 -11.72 -4.17
N ASP A 14 7.81 -10.68 -4.95
CA ASP A 14 8.83 -9.69 -4.56
C ASP A 14 8.40 -8.88 -3.33
N HIS A 15 7.15 -8.38 -3.33
CA HIS A 15 6.62 -7.61 -2.19
C HIS A 15 6.47 -8.46 -0.94
N PHE A 16 5.97 -9.69 -1.05
CA PHE A 16 5.88 -10.63 0.07
C PHE A 16 7.26 -10.91 0.67
N ALA A 17 8.27 -11.19 -0.15
CA ALA A 17 9.62 -11.47 0.33
C ALA A 17 10.23 -10.27 1.10
N LYS A 18 9.90 -9.03 0.70
CA LYS A 18 10.44 -7.81 1.31
C LYS A 18 9.67 -7.33 2.53
N HIS A 19 8.33 -7.44 2.50
CA HIS A 19 7.44 -6.70 3.39
C HIS A 19 6.50 -7.57 4.22
N SER A 20 6.45 -8.88 4.01
CA SER A 20 5.61 -9.77 4.83
C SER A 20 5.87 -9.63 6.34
N GLY A 21 7.14 -9.43 6.71
CA GLY A 21 7.57 -9.18 8.09
C GLY A 21 6.98 -7.91 8.71
N ASP A 22 6.67 -6.89 7.91
CA ASP A 22 6.06 -5.63 8.38
C ASP A 22 4.67 -5.87 8.99
N PHE A 23 3.99 -6.94 8.54
CA PHE A 23 2.59 -7.26 8.87
C PHE A 23 2.42 -8.61 9.56
N GLY A 24 3.50 -9.37 9.74
CA GLY A 24 3.44 -10.73 10.30
C GLY A 24 2.74 -11.74 9.40
N ALA A 25 2.64 -11.49 8.10
CA ALA A 25 2.05 -12.41 7.14
C ALA A 25 2.96 -13.63 6.93
N LYS A 26 2.40 -14.84 6.99
CA LYS A 26 3.16 -16.10 6.85
C LYS A 26 3.15 -16.63 5.43
N THR A 27 2.17 -16.20 4.62
CA THR A 27 2.02 -16.62 3.24
C THR A 27 1.74 -15.44 2.33
N ALA A 28 2.07 -15.58 1.04
CA ALA A 28 1.76 -14.56 0.03
C ALA A 28 0.26 -14.25 -0.05
N ALA A 29 -0.60 -15.27 0.14
CA ALA A 29 -2.04 -15.11 0.15
C ALA A 29 -2.54 -14.31 1.36
N GLU A 30 -1.99 -14.55 2.56
CA GLU A 30 -2.30 -13.74 3.75
C GLU A 30 -1.89 -12.28 3.55
N TYR A 31 -0.69 -12.06 3.02
CA TYR A 31 -0.17 -10.73 2.74
C TYR A 31 -1.02 -9.99 1.69
N GLU A 32 -1.41 -10.67 0.61
CA GLU A 32 -2.31 -10.11 -0.39
C GLU A 32 -3.69 -9.79 0.19
N ALA A 33 -4.23 -10.65 1.05
CA ALA A 33 -5.50 -10.39 1.73
C ALA A 33 -5.44 -9.16 2.65
N MET A 34 -4.33 -8.95 3.35
CA MET A 34 -4.11 -7.74 4.14
C MET A 34 -4.05 -6.49 3.25
N ALA A 35 -3.32 -6.57 2.13
CA ALA A 35 -3.24 -5.47 1.17
C ALA A 35 -4.61 -5.16 0.53
N ASP A 36 -5.38 -6.19 0.15
CA ASP A 36 -6.73 -6.09 -0.42
C ASP A 36 -7.68 -5.37 0.54
N ALA A 37 -7.68 -5.79 1.81
CA ALA A 37 -8.48 -5.16 2.85
C ALA A 37 -8.07 -3.70 3.09
N PHE A 38 -6.76 -3.43 3.17
CA PHE A 38 -6.26 -2.08 3.42
C PHE A 38 -6.55 -1.13 2.25
N LEU A 39 -6.42 -1.56 0.99
CA LEU A 39 -6.54 -0.69 -0.18
C LEU A 39 -7.96 -0.62 -0.76
N GLY A 40 -8.64 -1.76 -0.85
CA GLY A 40 -9.97 -1.83 -1.45
C GLY A 40 -11.11 -1.77 -0.44
N GLY A 41 -10.84 -2.04 0.83
CA GLY A 41 -11.83 -1.97 1.89
C GLY A 41 -12.22 -0.53 2.29
N PRO A 42 -13.20 -0.39 3.20
CA PRO A 42 -13.56 0.90 3.79
C PRO A 42 -12.32 1.63 4.31
N LEU A 43 -12.26 2.94 4.10
CA LEU A 43 -11.14 3.75 4.60
C LEU A 43 -11.14 3.73 6.14
N PRO A 44 -10.08 3.23 6.81
CA PRO A 44 -9.97 3.31 8.25
C PRO A 44 -10.03 4.76 8.72
N THR A 45 -10.64 5.02 9.89
CA THR A 45 -10.82 6.39 10.41
C THR A 45 -9.51 7.16 10.56
N ASP A 46 -8.43 6.47 10.90
CA ASP A 46 -7.11 7.07 11.06
C ASP A 46 -6.35 7.20 9.74
N ALA A 47 -6.82 6.58 8.66
CA ALA A 47 -6.13 6.58 7.38
C ALA A 47 -6.52 7.77 6.50
N ILE A 48 -5.56 8.20 5.68
CA ILE A 48 -5.75 9.19 4.63
C ILE A 48 -5.56 8.52 3.27
N GLN A 49 -6.26 9.03 2.26
CA GLN A 49 -6.10 8.59 0.88
C GLN A 49 -6.15 9.77 -0.08
N ALA A 50 -5.50 9.62 -1.22
CA ALA A 50 -5.62 10.54 -2.34
C ALA A 50 -5.45 9.82 -3.67
N THR A 51 -5.99 10.41 -4.73
CA THR A 51 -5.81 9.93 -6.09
C THR A 51 -4.64 10.69 -6.72
N ARG A 52 -3.68 9.95 -7.29
CA ARG A 52 -2.53 10.49 -8.03
C ARG A 52 -2.99 11.36 -9.19
N VAL A 53 -2.37 12.54 -9.33
CA VAL A 53 -2.72 13.52 -10.36
C VAL A 53 -2.39 13.01 -11.76
N GLY A 54 -1.28 12.28 -11.93
CA GLY A 54 -0.80 11.86 -13.25
C GLY A 54 -1.44 10.60 -13.81
N GLY A 55 -1.90 9.67 -12.95
CA GLY A 55 -2.28 8.32 -13.37
C GLY A 55 -3.60 7.78 -12.79
N GLY A 56 -4.21 8.48 -11.84
CA GLY A 56 -5.45 8.01 -11.21
C GLY A 56 -5.29 6.83 -10.25
N ASP A 57 -4.06 6.42 -9.93
CA ASP A 57 -3.81 5.44 -8.86
C ASP A 57 -4.26 6.02 -7.51
N LEU A 58 -4.84 5.20 -6.65
CA LEU A 58 -5.16 5.55 -5.28
C LEU A 58 -3.95 5.28 -4.39
N VAL A 59 -3.52 6.28 -3.63
CA VAL A 59 -2.49 6.17 -2.59
C VAL A 59 -3.20 6.22 -1.25
N ARG A 60 -2.88 5.29 -0.35
CA ARG A 60 -3.45 5.24 1.00
C ARG A 60 -2.34 5.11 2.03
N TYR A 61 -2.49 5.82 3.15
CA TYR A 61 -1.55 5.81 4.26
C TYR A 61 -2.30 5.87 5.60
N ASN A 62 -1.87 5.06 6.56
CA ASN A 62 -2.35 5.13 7.94
C ASN A 62 -1.18 5.54 8.87
N PRO A 63 -1.20 6.73 9.48
CA PRO A 63 -0.17 7.21 10.38
C PRO A 63 -0.09 6.48 11.73
N VAL A 64 -1.15 5.77 12.15
CA VAL A 64 -1.16 5.02 13.40
C VAL A 64 -0.47 3.67 13.22
N THR A 65 -0.81 2.96 12.14
CA THR A 65 -0.24 1.63 11.85
C THR A 65 0.99 1.69 10.94
N ASN A 66 1.32 2.88 10.43
CA ASN A 66 2.31 3.13 9.38
C ASN A 66 2.06 2.34 8.10
N GLU A 67 0.82 1.92 7.82
CA GLU A 67 0.54 1.17 6.60
C GLU A 67 0.50 2.10 5.41
N PHE A 68 1.17 1.73 4.34
CA PHE A 68 1.17 2.46 3.08
C PHE A 68 0.85 1.50 1.94
N GLY A 69 0.08 1.97 0.96
CA GLY A 69 -0.14 1.21 -0.25
C GLY A 69 -0.58 2.06 -1.43
N VAL A 70 -0.48 1.45 -2.61
CA VAL A 70 -0.88 2.06 -3.87
C VAL A 70 -1.72 1.05 -4.65
N LEU A 71 -2.91 1.49 -5.05
CA LEU A 71 -3.85 0.73 -5.86
C LEU A 71 -3.99 1.39 -7.23
N ALA A 72 -3.78 0.63 -8.30
CA ALA A 72 -3.99 1.13 -9.64
C ALA A 72 -5.47 1.48 -9.87
N LYS A 73 -5.75 2.43 -10.77
CA LYS A 73 -7.14 2.73 -11.18
C LYS A 73 -7.91 1.50 -11.68
N SER A 74 -7.22 0.52 -12.24
CA SER A 74 -7.78 -0.75 -12.69
C SER A 74 -8.12 -1.73 -11.54
N GLY A 75 -7.80 -1.39 -10.30
CA GLY A 75 -7.96 -2.26 -9.14
C GLY A 75 -6.77 -3.19 -8.86
N VAL A 76 -5.67 -3.11 -9.61
CA VAL A 76 -4.47 -3.93 -9.34
C VAL A 76 -3.63 -3.29 -8.22
N ILE A 77 -3.27 -4.07 -7.21
CA ILE A 77 -2.39 -3.62 -6.13
C ILE A 77 -0.97 -3.43 -6.67
N ARG A 78 -0.43 -2.22 -6.54
CA ARG A 78 0.94 -1.89 -6.97
C ARG A 78 1.95 -2.07 -5.85
N SER A 79 1.55 -1.79 -4.61
CA SER A 79 2.43 -1.83 -3.45
C SER A 79 1.63 -1.84 -2.15
N TYR A 80 2.19 -2.45 -1.12
CA TYR A 80 1.75 -2.43 0.27
C TYR A 80 2.99 -2.64 1.14
N PHE A 81 3.23 -1.81 2.17
CA PHE A 81 4.39 -1.92 3.08
C PHE A 81 4.29 -0.89 4.23
N LYS A 82 5.20 -0.97 5.21
CA LYS A 82 5.41 0.12 6.17
C LYS A 82 6.58 1.01 5.72
N PRO A 83 6.38 2.29 5.39
CA PRO A 83 7.46 3.15 4.94
C PRO A 83 8.42 3.47 6.09
N ASP A 84 9.70 3.63 5.73
CA ASP A 84 10.77 4.05 6.63
C ASP A 84 11.49 5.28 6.03
N PRO A 85 11.59 6.41 6.75
CA PRO A 85 12.34 7.59 6.33
C PRO A 85 13.78 7.32 5.91
N LYS A 86 14.43 6.32 6.50
CA LYS A 86 15.81 5.92 6.14
C LYS A 86 15.88 5.24 4.78
N VAL A 87 14.79 4.64 4.32
CA VAL A 87 14.71 3.93 3.04
C VAL A 87 14.28 4.87 1.91
N HIS A 88 13.25 5.70 2.14
CA HIS A 88 12.72 6.58 1.10
C HIS A 88 13.37 7.98 1.06
N GLY A 89 14.14 8.37 2.08
CA GLY A 89 14.96 9.59 2.08
C GLY A 89 14.21 10.92 2.22
N LEU A 90 12.94 10.89 2.65
CA LEU A 90 12.16 12.10 2.97
C LEU A 90 12.08 12.27 4.49
N PRO A 91 11.78 13.49 5.00
CA PRO A 91 11.82 13.77 6.44
C PRO A 91 10.88 12.90 7.28
N SER A 92 9.73 12.50 6.72
CA SER A 92 8.74 11.65 7.41
C SER A 92 7.91 10.77 6.46
N ASN A 93 7.21 9.78 7.02
CA ASN A 93 6.28 8.93 6.28
C ASN A 93 5.07 9.72 5.71
N PRO A 94 4.47 10.69 6.43
CA PRO A 94 3.50 11.61 5.83
C PRO A 94 4.06 12.39 4.63
N ASP A 95 5.31 12.85 4.68
CA ASP A 95 5.92 13.53 3.52
C ASP A 95 6.05 12.61 2.31
N TYR A 96 6.38 11.33 2.56
CA TYR A 96 6.38 10.30 1.52
C TYR A 96 5.01 10.08 0.91
N PHE A 97 3.96 9.97 1.72
CA PHE A 97 2.58 9.93 1.22
C PHE A 97 2.27 11.13 0.32
N HIS A 98 2.55 12.35 0.78
CA HIS A 98 2.26 13.55 0.00
C HIS A 98 3.08 13.64 -1.29
N ALA A 99 4.32 13.15 -1.31
CA ALA A 99 5.13 13.06 -2.51
C ALA A 99 4.56 12.04 -3.51
N GLU A 100 4.15 10.86 -3.03
CA GLU A 100 3.56 9.80 -3.86
C GLU A 100 2.22 10.21 -4.48
N CYS A 101 1.45 11.06 -3.82
CA CYS A 101 0.19 11.60 -4.34
C CYS A 101 0.37 12.55 -5.54
N LYS A 102 1.56 13.13 -5.71
CA LYS A 102 1.86 14.11 -6.78
C LYS A 102 2.42 13.47 -8.05
N LYS A 103 2.72 12.16 -8.03
CA LYS A 103 3.14 11.40 -9.21
C LYS A 103 1.99 11.25 -10.20
#